data_AF-A0A357YK26-F1
#
_entry.id   AF-A0A357YK26-F1
#
_cell.length_a   1.000
_cell.length_b   1.000
_cell.length_c   1.000
_cell.angle_alpha   90.00
_cell.angle_beta   90.00
_cell.angle_gamma   90.00
#
_symmetry.space_group_name_H-M   'P 1'
#
loop_
_entity.id
_entity.type
_entity.pdbx_description
1 polymer ?
#
loop_
_entity_poly.entity_id
_entity_poly.type
_entity_poly.pdbx_seq_one_letter_code
_entity_poly.pdbx_strand_id
1 'polypeptide(L)'
;MIAKTLAELEDVLAEELISLGANDVEIGTRMVSFTGDKALMYRANLHCRTALRILKPIYEFKAETADEVYETIKQVNWEEYLSLNSTFAIDAVVYSHIFNHSKFVAYKVKDAIADWFTEKYDKRPSVSLSNPDVMLNIHVSHNKCTLSLDSSGDSLHKRGYRVAQTEAPLNEVLAAGMILKSGWKGESVFIDPMCGSGTILIEAAMIALGIPPGIHRSNFAFEKWKDFDKDLFSDIYNDDSGTRELMYPIIGSDISPKAIAIAEKNIKSAGLNKYIELSVKSFQQYEEAPAESGVVITNPPYGERIKVDELDGLYSMIGERLKHVFTGFRAYILSYRKESFDAIGLKHSKRFFLYNGPLECEMREYEIFSGKRNELPREKLSRTRSDRRDSYHDERNSREGYRRSKRSENAETEQNSSSFKRQKREDRAGRDSRSGRGERSFDAEKRPYKKPEEGERTFSRERKESGRSFDARSKDRPRKSYGEKREGYSGKEKTRRSSNIPEGDSYKSEKSFKSREPSKRFGEKKGPFLSKNSRPFKPKKKD
;
A
#
# COMPACT_ATOMS: atom_id res chain seq x y z
N MET A 1 17.36 -0.19 -5.53
CA MET A 1 16.04 0.47 -5.48
C MET A 1 15.26 -0.07 -4.29
N ILE A 2 14.24 0.67 -3.84
CA ILE A 2 13.39 0.28 -2.70
C ILE A 2 11.93 0.51 -3.11
N ALA A 3 11.10 -0.53 -3.06
CA ALA A 3 9.66 -0.42 -3.23
C ALA A 3 8.97 -0.45 -1.87
N LYS A 4 8.25 0.61 -1.49
CA LYS A 4 7.44 0.65 -0.26
C LYS A 4 6.10 -0.03 -0.50
N THR A 5 5.54 -0.69 0.50
CA THR A 5 4.21 -1.33 0.45
C THR A 5 3.49 -1.26 1.81
N LEU A 6 2.28 -1.80 1.90
CA LEU A 6 1.59 -2.02 3.17
C LEU A 6 2.23 -3.20 3.91
N ALA A 7 2.10 -3.21 5.23
CA ALA A 7 2.54 -4.37 6.01
C ALA A 7 1.76 -5.63 5.60
N GLU A 8 2.46 -6.76 5.62
CA GLU A 8 1.98 -8.09 5.23
C GLU A 8 1.76 -8.29 3.72
N LEU A 9 2.19 -7.33 2.88
CA LEU A 9 2.20 -7.45 1.41
C LEU A 9 3.62 -7.49 0.81
N GLU A 10 4.65 -7.52 1.65
CA GLU A 10 6.04 -7.50 1.19
C GLU A 10 6.42 -8.76 0.39
N ASP A 11 5.85 -9.90 0.76
CA ASP A 11 5.98 -11.17 0.01
C ASP A 11 5.37 -11.07 -1.39
N VAL A 12 4.14 -10.54 -1.48
CA VAL A 12 3.44 -10.35 -2.75
C VAL A 12 4.20 -9.38 -3.65
N LEU A 13 4.68 -8.27 -3.09
CA LEU A 13 5.46 -7.28 -3.84
C LEU A 13 6.78 -7.86 -4.33
N ALA A 14 7.45 -8.70 -3.53
CA ALA A 14 8.67 -9.36 -3.96
C ALA A 14 8.44 -10.26 -5.17
N GLU A 15 7.35 -11.05 -5.18
CA GLU A 15 6.97 -11.87 -6.33
C GLU A 15 6.66 -11.04 -7.59
N GLU A 16 5.98 -9.90 -7.44
CA GLU A 16 5.74 -8.96 -8.54
C GLU A 16 7.07 -8.45 -9.12
N LEU A 17 7.99 -7.99 -8.27
CA LEU A 17 9.30 -7.47 -8.69
C LEU A 17 10.15 -8.53 -9.38
N ILE A 18 10.20 -9.75 -8.85
CA ILE A 18 10.90 -10.88 -9.48
C ILE A 18 10.31 -11.15 -10.87
N SER A 19 8.98 -11.13 -10.99
CA SER A 19 8.28 -11.35 -12.27
C SER A 19 8.57 -10.26 -13.30
N LEU A 20 8.92 -9.04 -12.86
CA LEU A 20 9.33 -7.93 -13.73
C LEU A 20 10.82 -7.94 -14.11
N GLY A 21 11.59 -8.91 -13.58
CA GLY A 21 13.03 -9.07 -13.83
C GLY A 21 13.94 -8.37 -12.81
N ALA A 22 13.45 -8.13 -11.59
CA ALA A 22 14.29 -7.62 -10.51
C ALA A 22 15.30 -8.66 -10.01
N ASN A 23 16.49 -8.18 -9.66
CA ASN A 23 17.55 -8.98 -9.03
C ASN A 23 17.71 -8.60 -7.55
N ASP A 24 18.45 -9.42 -6.79
CA ASP A 24 18.78 -9.19 -5.38
C ASP A 24 17.58 -8.74 -4.53
N VAL A 25 16.47 -9.46 -4.69
CA VAL A 25 15.18 -9.10 -4.07
C VAL A 25 15.20 -9.49 -2.59
N GLU A 26 15.12 -8.50 -1.72
CA GLU A 26 15.17 -8.65 -0.27
C GLU A 26 13.92 -8.06 0.37
N ILE A 27 13.18 -8.88 1.10
CA ILE A 27 12.01 -8.47 1.87
C ILE A 27 12.48 -7.84 3.18
N GLY A 28 11.94 -6.67 3.51
CA GLY A 28 12.06 -6.07 4.84
C GLY A 28 10.71 -5.62 5.35
N THR A 29 10.69 -4.71 6.33
CA THR A 29 9.42 -4.25 6.92
C THR A 29 8.79 -3.16 6.07
N ARG A 30 7.60 -3.42 5.52
CA ARG A 30 6.82 -2.53 4.64
C ARG A 30 7.55 -2.11 3.36
N MET A 31 8.55 -2.88 2.95
CA MET A 31 9.33 -2.59 1.76
C MET A 31 10.02 -3.83 1.21
N VAL A 32 10.39 -3.74 -0.06
CA VAL A 32 11.24 -4.70 -0.76
C VAL A 32 12.40 -3.94 -1.41
N SER A 33 13.63 -4.30 -1.10
CA SER A 33 14.83 -3.81 -1.79
C SER A 33 15.15 -4.73 -2.96
N PHE A 34 15.64 -4.14 -4.05
CA PHE A 34 15.94 -4.86 -5.27
C PHE A 34 16.92 -4.08 -6.16
N THR A 35 17.61 -4.77 -7.06
CA THR A 35 18.49 -4.19 -8.07
C THR A 35 17.90 -4.34 -9.46
N GLY A 36 18.26 -3.40 -10.35
CA GLY A 36 17.89 -3.43 -11.76
C GLY A 36 18.13 -2.11 -12.45
N ASP A 37 17.84 -2.08 -13.74
CA ASP A 37 18.12 -0.97 -14.63
C ASP A 37 17.01 0.09 -14.64
N LYS A 38 17.20 1.14 -15.46
CA LYS A 38 16.23 2.22 -15.66
C LYS A 38 14.89 1.69 -16.20
N ALA A 39 14.95 0.71 -17.12
CA ALA A 39 13.76 0.09 -17.68
C ALA A 39 12.94 -0.64 -16.60
N LEU A 40 13.60 -1.36 -15.68
CA LEU A 40 12.94 -1.99 -14.54
C LEU A 40 12.30 -0.94 -13.61
N MET A 41 12.94 0.20 -13.36
CA MET A 41 12.35 1.27 -12.55
C MET A 41 11.04 1.79 -13.17
N TYR A 42 11.01 1.96 -14.48
CA TYR A 42 9.80 2.36 -15.22
C TYR A 42 8.73 1.26 -15.14
N ARG A 43 9.10 -0.01 -15.41
CA ARG A 43 8.19 -1.15 -15.28
C ARG A 43 7.62 -1.28 -13.87
N ALA A 44 8.43 -1.12 -12.83
CA ALA A 44 7.98 -1.22 -11.44
C ALA A 44 6.93 -0.16 -11.09
N ASN A 45 7.08 1.08 -11.59
CA ASN A 45 6.07 2.12 -11.40
C ASN A 45 4.77 1.85 -12.15
N LEU A 46 4.86 1.29 -13.37
CA LEU A 46 3.71 1.03 -14.23
C LEU A 46 2.95 -0.26 -13.83
N HIS A 47 3.68 -1.32 -13.46
CA HIS A 47 3.15 -2.67 -13.32
C HIS A 47 2.92 -3.15 -11.87
N CYS A 48 3.67 -2.66 -10.87
CA CYS A 48 3.48 -3.16 -9.50
C CYS A 48 2.13 -2.72 -8.93
N ARG A 49 1.31 -3.71 -8.56
CA ARG A 49 -0.01 -3.50 -7.96
C ARG A 49 0.09 -3.34 -6.45
N THR A 50 1.06 -3.96 -5.81
CA THR A 50 1.20 -3.88 -4.35
C THR A 50 2.25 -2.87 -3.87
N ALA A 51 2.90 -2.14 -4.77
CA ALA A 51 3.78 -1.03 -4.40
C ALA A 51 2.99 0.25 -4.11
N LEU A 52 3.45 1.01 -3.10
CA LEU A 52 2.99 2.36 -2.78
C LEU A 52 3.88 3.44 -3.41
N ARG A 53 5.20 3.21 -3.47
CA ARG A 53 6.22 4.11 -4.03
C ARG A 53 7.45 3.31 -4.44
N ILE A 54 8.12 3.71 -5.52
CA ILE A 54 9.42 3.18 -5.96
C ILE A 54 10.48 4.27 -5.75
N LEU A 55 11.45 3.98 -4.90
CA LEU A 55 12.53 4.88 -4.51
C LEU A 55 13.86 4.42 -5.12
N LYS A 56 14.63 5.38 -5.63
CA LYS A 56 16.00 5.21 -6.12
C LYS A 56 16.96 5.83 -5.11
N PRO A 57 17.60 5.02 -4.23
CA PRO A 57 18.64 5.52 -3.34
C PRO A 57 19.76 6.20 -4.14
N ILE A 58 20.18 7.38 -3.69
CA ILE A 58 21.26 8.16 -4.30
C ILE A 58 22.43 8.39 -3.34
N TYR A 59 22.17 8.32 -2.03
CA TYR A 59 23.22 8.49 -1.04
C TYR A 59 22.88 7.76 0.27
N GLU A 60 23.85 7.04 0.82
CA GLU A 60 23.73 6.36 2.12
C GLU A 60 24.86 6.82 3.03
N PHE A 61 24.52 7.15 4.28
CA PHE A 61 25.48 7.61 5.27
C PHE A 61 25.00 7.29 6.69
N LYS A 62 25.86 7.55 7.67
CA LYS A 62 25.48 7.51 9.08
C LYS A 62 25.52 8.92 9.65
N ALA A 63 24.56 9.23 10.52
CA ALA A 63 24.55 10.47 11.27
C ALA A 63 24.04 10.24 12.68
N GLU A 64 24.72 10.84 13.65
CA GLU A 64 24.34 10.86 15.07
C GLU A 64 23.86 12.25 15.50
N THR A 65 23.99 13.25 14.63
CA THR A 65 23.48 14.60 14.84
C THR A 65 22.80 15.15 13.60
N ALA A 66 21.95 16.16 13.79
CA ALA A 66 21.28 16.83 12.68
C ALA A 66 22.22 17.70 11.85
N ASP A 67 23.32 18.15 12.44
CA ASP A 67 24.35 18.90 11.73
C ASP A 67 25.19 17.97 10.85
N GLU A 68 25.48 16.73 11.30
CA GLU A 68 26.05 15.70 10.42
C GLU A 68 25.14 15.40 9.21
N VAL A 69 23.83 15.34 9.40
CA VAL A 69 22.89 15.20 8.26
C VAL A 69 23.05 16.38 7.31
N TYR A 70 23.05 17.62 7.80
CA TYR A 70 23.20 18.81 6.98
C TYR A 70 24.52 18.80 6.18
N GLU A 71 25.66 18.62 6.87
CA GLU A 71 27.00 18.63 6.25
C GLU A 71 27.15 17.52 5.21
N THR A 72 26.65 16.32 5.51
CA THR A 72 26.74 15.17 4.62
C THR A 72 25.87 15.34 3.37
N ILE A 73 24.67 15.93 3.52
CA ILE A 73 23.75 16.21 2.40
C ILE A 73 24.32 17.33 1.52
N LYS A 74 25.00 18.32 2.09
CA LYS A 74 25.65 19.41 1.36
C LYS A 74 26.81 18.93 0.48
N GLN A 75 27.41 17.78 0.76
CA GLN A 75 28.47 17.19 -0.07
C GLN A 75 27.96 16.56 -1.38
N VAL A 76 26.65 16.29 -1.49
CA VAL A 76 26.08 15.69 -2.69
C VAL A 76 26.15 16.68 -3.87
N ASN A 77 26.53 16.19 -5.06
CA ASN A 77 26.54 17.00 -6.27
C ASN A 77 25.12 17.24 -6.79
N TRP A 78 24.42 18.23 -6.23
CA TRP A 78 23.00 18.48 -6.52
C TRP A 78 22.70 18.87 -7.96
N GLU A 79 23.70 19.26 -8.74
CA GLU A 79 23.58 19.49 -10.18
C GLU A 79 23.16 18.26 -10.97
N GLU A 80 23.43 17.05 -10.48
CA GLU A 80 23.00 15.82 -11.14
C GLU A 80 21.47 15.64 -11.07
N TYR A 81 20.82 16.23 -10.05
CA TYR A 81 19.43 15.96 -9.72
C TYR A 81 18.52 17.19 -9.87
N LEU A 82 19.02 18.39 -9.58
CA LEU A 82 18.26 19.64 -9.50
C LEU A 82 18.84 20.72 -10.41
N SER A 83 18.02 21.71 -10.73
CA SER A 83 18.44 22.97 -11.37
C SER A 83 17.84 24.15 -10.63
N LEU A 84 18.35 25.36 -10.85
CA LEU A 84 17.79 26.59 -10.28
C LEU A 84 16.32 26.84 -10.66
N ASN A 85 15.88 26.29 -11.80
CA ASN A 85 14.50 26.42 -12.28
C ASN A 85 13.59 25.29 -11.81
N SER A 86 14.15 24.25 -11.19
CA SER A 86 13.40 23.10 -10.69
C SER A 86 12.84 23.39 -9.30
N THR A 87 11.67 22.83 -9.01
CA THR A 87 11.10 22.79 -7.66
C THR A 87 11.37 21.46 -6.99
N PHE A 88 11.53 21.46 -5.66
CA PHE A 88 11.72 20.21 -4.91
C PHE A 88 10.92 20.16 -3.62
N ALA A 89 10.73 18.94 -3.10
CA ALA A 89 10.18 18.69 -1.77
C ALA A 89 10.90 17.52 -1.11
N ILE A 90 10.81 17.43 0.22
CA ILE A 90 11.42 16.38 1.01
C ILE A 90 10.37 15.73 1.90
N ASP A 91 10.25 14.41 1.76
CA ASP A 91 9.55 13.54 2.69
C ASP A 91 10.56 12.86 3.60
N ALA A 92 10.31 12.86 4.91
CA ALA A 92 11.20 12.27 5.90
C ALA A 92 10.47 11.19 6.71
N VAL A 93 11.08 10.01 6.77
CA VAL A 93 10.62 8.89 7.60
C VAL A 93 11.72 8.57 8.58
N VAL A 94 11.41 8.66 9.87
CA VAL A 94 12.39 8.52 10.95
C VAL A 94 11.97 7.44 11.92
N TYR A 95 12.84 6.46 12.09
CA TYR A 95 12.79 5.41 13.09
C TYR A 95 14.14 5.41 13.84
N SER A 96 14.27 6.32 14.81
CA SER A 96 15.53 6.55 15.52
C SER A 96 15.26 7.02 16.94
N HIS A 97 16.18 6.71 17.87
CA HIS A 97 16.22 7.33 19.20
C HIS A 97 16.99 8.66 19.22
N ILE A 98 17.76 8.92 18.17
CA ILE A 98 18.60 10.11 18.01
C ILE A 98 17.77 11.23 17.40
N PHE A 99 17.04 10.90 16.32
CA PHE A 99 16.19 11.83 15.61
C PHE A 99 14.73 11.61 16.01
N ASN A 100 14.15 12.55 16.77
CA ASN A 100 12.79 12.40 17.31
C ASN A 100 11.69 13.01 16.43
N HIS A 101 12.06 13.84 15.45
CA HIS A 101 11.10 14.60 14.63
C HIS A 101 11.47 14.57 13.14
N SER A 102 10.66 13.88 12.34
CA SER A 102 10.87 13.77 10.89
C SER A 102 10.89 15.11 10.17
N LYS A 103 10.00 16.05 10.55
CA LYS A 103 9.98 17.41 9.97
C LYS A 103 11.31 18.13 10.15
N PHE A 104 11.99 17.94 11.27
CA PHE A 104 13.27 18.58 11.54
C PHE A 104 14.37 18.04 10.62
N VAL A 105 14.42 16.72 10.42
CA VAL A 105 15.33 16.11 9.43
C VAL A 105 15.04 16.61 8.02
N ALA A 106 13.77 16.70 7.63
CA ALA A 106 13.37 17.24 6.34
C ALA A 106 13.84 18.70 6.15
N TYR A 107 13.73 19.54 7.18
CA TYR A 107 14.22 20.92 7.13
C TYR A 107 15.74 20.99 6.97
N LYS A 108 16.50 20.17 7.71
CA LYS A 108 17.96 20.13 7.59
C LYS A 108 18.42 19.71 6.19
N VAL A 109 17.77 18.72 5.60
CA VAL A 109 18.04 18.32 4.20
C VAL A 109 17.71 19.47 3.24
N LYS A 110 16.57 20.15 3.44
CA LYS A 110 16.11 21.26 2.61
C LYS A 110 17.10 22.44 2.66
N ASP A 111 17.56 22.79 3.85
CA ASP A 111 18.50 23.89 4.05
C ASP A 111 19.86 23.53 3.43
N ALA A 112 20.37 22.31 3.61
CA ALA A 112 21.62 21.87 3.00
C ALA A 112 21.61 21.95 1.46
N ILE A 113 20.50 21.55 0.83
CA ILE A 113 20.33 21.67 -0.63
C ILE A 113 20.30 23.14 -1.06
N ALA A 114 19.50 23.97 -0.37
CA ALA A 114 19.36 25.38 -0.71
C ALA A 114 20.69 26.14 -0.58
N ASP A 115 21.45 25.85 0.48
CA ASP A 115 22.73 26.48 0.75
C ASP A 115 23.79 26.05 -0.25
N TRP A 116 23.82 24.77 -0.67
CA TRP A 116 24.71 24.32 -1.74
C TRP A 116 24.52 25.11 -3.05
N PHE A 117 23.27 25.37 -3.46
CA PHE A 117 22.98 26.19 -4.63
C PHE A 117 23.34 27.66 -4.40
N THR A 118 23.08 28.18 -3.19
CA THR A 118 23.39 29.57 -2.84
C THR A 118 24.89 29.84 -2.89
N GLU A 119 25.71 28.94 -2.34
CA GLU A 119 27.17 29.06 -2.37
C GLU A 119 27.74 29.00 -3.79
N LYS A 120 27.14 28.19 -4.66
CA LYS A 120 27.63 28.01 -6.03
C LYS A 120 27.11 29.06 -7.03
N TYR A 121 25.88 29.55 -6.85
CA TYR A 121 25.16 30.36 -7.85
C TYR A 121 24.58 31.67 -7.34
N ASP A 122 24.73 31.96 -6.04
CA ASP A 122 24.08 33.09 -5.36
C ASP A 122 22.54 33.11 -5.51
N LYS A 123 21.96 31.92 -5.74
CA LYS A 123 20.53 31.68 -5.95
C LYS A 123 20.14 30.33 -5.41
N ARG A 124 18.87 30.14 -5.05
CA ARG A 124 18.32 28.87 -4.57
C ARG A 124 17.12 28.39 -5.40
N PRO A 125 16.96 27.08 -5.61
CA PRO A 125 15.74 26.53 -6.19
C PRO A 125 14.55 26.70 -5.23
N SER A 126 13.35 26.73 -5.80
CA SER A 126 12.11 26.89 -5.02
C SER A 126 11.62 25.56 -4.43
N VAL A 127 10.99 25.60 -3.26
CA VAL A 127 10.33 24.43 -2.65
C VAL A 127 8.86 24.45 -3.02
N SER A 128 8.35 23.33 -3.56
CA SER A 128 6.92 23.17 -3.83
C SER A 128 6.40 21.89 -3.18
N LEU A 129 5.51 22.03 -2.20
CA LEU A 129 4.84 20.87 -1.59
C LEU A 129 3.77 20.25 -2.52
N SER A 130 3.32 21.01 -3.51
CA SER A 130 2.32 20.58 -4.50
C SER A 130 3.00 20.33 -5.84
N ASN A 131 3.00 19.07 -6.29
CA ASN A 131 3.59 18.65 -7.57
C ASN A 131 5.04 19.14 -7.81
N PRO A 132 6.00 18.85 -6.91
CA PRO A 132 7.40 19.20 -7.11
C PRO A 132 7.97 18.55 -8.38
N ASP A 133 9.04 19.13 -8.92
CA ASP A 133 9.78 18.49 -10.02
C ASP A 133 10.62 17.33 -9.53
N VAL A 134 11.19 17.46 -8.33
CA VAL A 134 11.93 16.39 -7.66
C VAL A 134 11.40 16.18 -6.24
N MET A 135 10.93 14.98 -5.97
CA MET A 135 10.57 14.54 -4.62
C MET A 135 11.71 13.71 -4.05
N LEU A 136 12.27 14.15 -2.92
CA LEU A 136 13.31 13.44 -2.18
C LEU A 136 12.68 12.73 -0.98
N ASN A 137 13.16 11.52 -0.70
CA ASN A 137 12.84 10.79 0.51
C ASN A 137 14.11 10.61 1.34
N ILE A 138 14.10 11.05 2.59
CA ILE A 138 15.13 10.68 3.56
C ILE A 138 14.55 9.69 4.57
N HIS A 139 15.11 8.50 4.60
CA HIS A 139 14.77 7.48 5.58
C HIS A 139 15.90 7.37 6.60
N VAL A 140 15.57 7.50 7.88
CA VAL A 140 16.51 7.34 8.99
C VAL A 140 16.10 6.13 9.81
N SER A 141 16.94 5.09 9.83
CA SER A 141 16.77 3.91 10.66
C SER A 141 17.95 3.81 11.62
N HIS A 142 17.66 3.95 12.92
CA HIS A 142 18.66 4.15 13.96
C HIS A 142 19.56 5.35 13.63
N ASN A 143 20.82 5.11 13.25
CA ASN A 143 21.75 6.15 12.78
C ASN A 143 22.07 6.02 11.28
N LYS A 144 21.48 5.07 10.55
CA LYS A 144 21.65 4.92 9.10
C LYS A 144 20.65 5.82 8.37
N CYS A 145 21.16 6.70 7.53
CA CYS A 145 20.38 7.59 6.68
C CYS A 145 20.49 7.14 5.22
N THR A 146 19.35 7.04 4.54
CA THR A 146 19.27 6.78 3.11
C THR A 146 18.48 7.90 2.45
N LEU A 147 19.16 8.68 1.61
CA LEU A 147 18.55 9.67 0.74
C LEU A 147 18.22 9.02 -0.60
N SER A 148 16.98 9.18 -1.05
CA SER A 148 16.46 8.60 -2.30
C SER A 148 15.67 9.61 -3.11
N LEU A 149 15.67 9.43 -4.43
CA LEU A 149 14.69 10.05 -5.32
C LEU A 149 13.40 9.22 -5.34
N ASP A 150 12.25 9.88 -5.31
CA ASP A 150 10.96 9.24 -5.50
C ASP A 150 10.57 9.26 -6.98
N SER A 151 10.57 8.08 -7.60
CA SER A 151 10.24 7.94 -9.02
C SER A 151 8.73 7.91 -9.29
N SER A 152 7.90 7.65 -8.27
CA SER A 152 6.45 7.50 -8.41
C SER A 152 5.71 8.83 -8.36
N GLY A 153 6.15 9.75 -7.50
CA GLY A 153 5.48 11.04 -7.26
C GLY A 153 4.29 10.89 -6.32
N ASP A 154 3.07 10.95 -6.82
CA ASP A 154 1.91 10.55 -6.02
C ASP A 154 1.98 9.05 -5.69
N SER A 155 1.48 8.64 -4.53
CA SER A 155 1.49 7.21 -4.18
C SER A 155 0.77 6.37 -5.23
N LEU A 156 1.32 5.20 -5.54
CA LEU A 156 0.88 4.34 -6.62
C LEU A 156 -0.53 3.79 -6.42
N HIS A 157 -1.04 3.66 -5.18
CA HIS A 157 -2.45 3.30 -4.94
C HIS A 157 -3.44 4.22 -5.68
N LYS A 158 -3.08 5.48 -5.91
CA LYS A 158 -3.85 6.38 -6.77
C LYS A 158 -3.67 5.97 -8.25
N ARG A 159 -4.45 5.00 -8.71
CA ARG A 159 -4.38 4.48 -10.09
C ARG A 159 -4.86 5.47 -11.14
N GLY A 160 -5.73 6.40 -10.76
CA GLY A 160 -6.33 7.41 -11.66
C GLY A 160 -7.77 7.12 -12.06
N TYR A 161 -8.26 5.88 -11.91
CA TYR A 161 -9.64 5.54 -12.27
C TYR A 161 -10.70 6.06 -11.27
N ARG A 162 -10.32 6.29 -10.00
CA ARG A 162 -11.28 6.63 -8.93
C ARG A 162 -11.74 8.08 -9.05
N VAL A 163 -12.91 8.28 -9.66
CA VAL A 163 -13.55 9.58 -9.89
C VAL A 163 -14.67 9.90 -8.88
N ALA A 164 -15.18 8.88 -8.19
CA ALA A 164 -16.19 9.02 -7.14
C ALA A 164 -15.86 8.09 -5.96
N GLN A 165 -16.23 8.51 -4.74
CA GLN A 165 -15.89 7.78 -3.52
C GLN A 165 -17.11 7.58 -2.63
N THR A 166 -17.19 6.39 -2.04
CA THR A 166 -18.02 6.11 -0.88
C THR A 166 -17.30 6.58 0.38
N GLU A 167 -17.95 6.45 1.53
CA GLU A 167 -17.28 6.65 2.81
C GLU A 167 -16.21 5.55 3.00
N ALA A 168 -14.98 5.95 3.33
CA ALA A 168 -13.84 5.06 3.60
C ALA A 168 -13.59 3.94 2.54
N PRO A 169 -13.24 4.28 1.28
CA PRO A 169 -12.96 3.27 0.27
C PRO A 169 -11.72 2.45 0.62
N LEU A 170 -11.76 1.15 0.31
CA LEU A 170 -10.60 0.27 0.43
C LEU A 170 -9.46 0.78 -0.45
N ASN A 171 -8.24 0.77 0.08
CA ASN A 171 -7.04 1.12 -0.66
C ASN A 171 -6.79 0.14 -1.82
N GLU A 172 -6.45 0.63 -3.00
CA GLU A 172 -6.22 -0.15 -4.22
C GLU A 172 -5.08 -1.17 -4.08
N VAL A 173 -4.00 -0.79 -3.39
CA VAL A 173 -2.88 -1.71 -3.08
C VAL A 173 -3.34 -2.86 -2.20
N LEU A 174 -4.19 -2.59 -1.21
CA LEU A 174 -4.74 -3.62 -0.34
C LEU A 174 -5.69 -4.55 -1.10
N ALA A 175 -6.58 -3.98 -1.93
CA ALA A 175 -7.49 -4.76 -2.77
C ALA A 175 -6.74 -5.71 -3.71
N ALA A 176 -5.72 -5.20 -4.42
CA ALA A 176 -4.86 -6.02 -5.27
C ALA A 176 -4.12 -7.10 -4.46
N GLY A 177 -3.59 -6.74 -3.29
CA GLY A 177 -2.92 -7.69 -2.39
C GLY A 177 -3.83 -8.82 -1.91
N MET A 178 -5.08 -8.52 -1.57
CA MET A 178 -6.09 -9.53 -1.20
C MET A 178 -6.33 -10.53 -2.35
N ILE A 179 -6.50 -10.03 -3.58
CA ILE A 179 -6.74 -10.85 -4.76
C ILE A 179 -5.51 -11.71 -5.07
N LEU A 180 -4.31 -11.13 -5.06
CA LEU A 180 -3.07 -11.86 -5.32
C LEU A 180 -2.81 -12.94 -4.27
N LYS A 181 -3.08 -12.68 -2.98
CA LYS A 181 -2.97 -13.70 -1.91
C LYS A 181 -4.00 -14.83 -2.05
N SER A 182 -5.17 -14.58 -2.65
CA SER A 182 -6.14 -15.63 -2.97
C SER A 182 -5.65 -16.59 -4.07
N GLY A 183 -4.66 -16.15 -4.86
CA GLY A 183 -4.14 -16.86 -6.02
C GLY A 183 -5.02 -16.76 -7.27
N TRP A 184 -6.18 -16.07 -7.22
CA TRP A 184 -7.06 -15.88 -8.37
C TRP A 184 -6.42 -14.95 -9.42
N LYS A 185 -6.45 -15.38 -10.68
CA LYS A 185 -5.84 -14.72 -11.84
C LYS A 185 -6.77 -14.65 -13.06
N GLY A 186 -8.08 -14.83 -12.87
CA GLY A 186 -9.07 -14.79 -13.96
C GLY A 186 -9.54 -16.16 -14.45
N GLU A 187 -9.17 -17.25 -13.76
CA GLU A 187 -9.48 -18.64 -14.15
C GLU A 187 -10.88 -19.13 -13.76
N SER A 188 -11.69 -18.30 -13.08
CA SER A 188 -13.05 -18.60 -12.65
C SER A 188 -13.87 -17.33 -12.44
N VAL A 189 -15.18 -17.47 -12.23
CA VAL A 189 -16.04 -16.36 -11.80
C VAL A 189 -15.50 -15.74 -10.51
N PHE A 190 -15.58 -14.41 -10.43
CA PHE A 190 -15.19 -13.62 -9.26
C PHE A 190 -16.36 -12.78 -8.78
N ILE A 191 -16.62 -12.79 -7.48
CA ILE A 191 -17.80 -12.15 -6.90
C ILE A 191 -17.41 -11.30 -5.68
N ASP A 192 -17.90 -10.06 -5.65
CA ASP A 192 -17.93 -9.23 -4.44
C ASP A 192 -19.38 -8.81 -4.12
N PRO A 193 -20.06 -9.50 -3.17
CA PRO A 193 -21.46 -9.25 -2.87
C PRO A 193 -21.72 -8.00 -2.01
N MET A 194 -20.67 -7.28 -1.59
CA MET A 194 -20.74 -6.01 -0.85
C MET A 194 -19.69 -5.04 -1.39
N CYS A 195 -19.76 -4.77 -2.70
CA CYS A 195 -18.65 -4.19 -3.45
C CYS A 195 -18.37 -2.71 -3.19
N GLY A 196 -19.29 -2.00 -2.52
CA GLY A 196 -19.14 -0.58 -2.22
C GLY A 196 -18.84 0.23 -3.49
N SER A 197 -17.68 0.89 -3.50
CA SER A 197 -17.21 1.70 -4.65
C SER A 197 -16.56 0.91 -5.81
N GLY A 198 -16.57 -0.43 -5.74
CA GLY A 198 -16.09 -1.32 -6.80
C GLY A 198 -14.57 -1.55 -6.83
N THR A 199 -13.81 -1.14 -5.81
CA THR A 199 -12.34 -1.24 -5.81
C THR A 199 -11.85 -2.67 -6.06
N ILE A 200 -12.39 -3.66 -5.34
CA ILE A 200 -11.98 -5.07 -5.48
C ILE A 200 -12.27 -5.58 -6.89
N LEU A 201 -13.45 -5.26 -7.43
CA LEU A 201 -13.86 -5.67 -8.78
C LEU A 201 -12.95 -5.08 -9.87
N ILE A 202 -12.60 -3.80 -9.75
CA ILE A 202 -11.73 -3.12 -10.72
C ILE A 202 -10.33 -3.75 -10.70
N GLU A 203 -9.73 -3.93 -9.51
CA GLU A 203 -8.41 -4.55 -9.40
C GLU A 203 -8.43 -6.02 -9.90
N ALA A 204 -9.50 -6.77 -9.61
CA ALA A 204 -9.68 -8.13 -10.12
C ALA A 204 -9.71 -8.15 -11.66
N ALA A 205 -10.49 -7.27 -12.28
CA ALA A 205 -10.55 -7.15 -13.73
C ALA A 205 -9.20 -6.75 -14.33
N MET A 206 -8.51 -5.77 -13.74
CA MET A 206 -7.17 -5.36 -14.20
C MET A 206 -6.14 -6.48 -14.08
N ILE A 207 -6.18 -7.30 -13.01
CA ILE A 207 -5.33 -8.47 -12.84
C ILE A 207 -5.62 -9.51 -13.92
N ALA A 208 -6.89 -9.88 -14.10
CA ALA A 208 -7.29 -10.94 -15.01
C ALA A 208 -7.02 -10.58 -16.49
N LEU A 209 -7.23 -9.31 -16.87
CA LEU A 209 -6.95 -8.81 -18.22
C LEU A 209 -5.46 -8.48 -18.45
N GLY A 210 -4.61 -8.54 -17.42
CA GLY A 210 -3.21 -8.17 -17.53
C GLY A 210 -2.96 -6.66 -17.70
N ILE A 211 -3.95 -5.81 -17.38
CA ILE A 211 -3.84 -4.35 -17.52
C ILE A 211 -2.92 -3.79 -16.42
N PRO A 212 -1.87 -3.02 -16.76
CA PRO A 212 -0.99 -2.42 -15.77
C PRO A 212 -1.73 -1.43 -14.85
N PRO A 213 -1.54 -1.47 -13.52
CA PRO A 213 -2.20 -0.57 -12.57
C PRO A 213 -1.88 0.92 -12.81
N GLY A 214 -0.72 1.23 -13.37
CA GLY A 214 -0.28 2.59 -13.63
C GLY A 214 -0.87 3.24 -14.90
N ILE A 215 -1.63 2.50 -15.73
CA ILE A 215 -2.02 2.96 -17.07
C ILE A 215 -2.90 4.23 -17.08
N HIS A 216 -3.72 4.42 -16.04
CA HIS A 216 -4.64 5.56 -15.92
C HIS A 216 -4.04 6.75 -15.18
N ARG A 217 -2.77 6.66 -14.74
CA ARG A 217 -2.10 7.78 -14.09
C ARG A 217 -1.77 8.84 -15.13
N SER A 218 -1.89 10.11 -14.74
CA SER A 218 -1.55 11.23 -15.62
C SER A 218 -0.05 11.33 -15.88
N ASN A 219 0.77 10.97 -14.88
CA ASN A 219 2.22 11.06 -14.92
C ASN A 219 2.86 10.30 -13.73
N PHE A 220 4.16 10.04 -13.86
CA PHE A 220 5.07 9.64 -12.79
C PHE A 220 6.09 10.75 -12.51
N ALA A 221 6.76 10.71 -11.35
CA ALA A 221 7.75 11.74 -11.01
C ALA A 221 9.04 11.62 -11.84
N PHE A 222 9.44 10.41 -12.23
CA PHE A 222 10.63 10.21 -13.05
C PHE A 222 10.57 10.91 -14.41
N GLU A 223 9.37 11.21 -14.93
CA GLU A 223 9.20 11.89 -16.22
C GLU A 223 9.75 13.32 -16.23
N LYS A 224 9.95 13.92 -15.05
CA LYS A 224 10.54 15.25 -14.87
C LYS A 224 12.05 15.22 -14.62
N TRP A 225 12.66 14.04 -14.50
CA TRP A 225 14.08 13.91 -14.20
C TRP A 225 14.94 14.26 -15.42
N LYS A 226 16.15 14.78 -15.18
CA LYS A 226 17.08 15.17 -16.25
C LYS A 226 17.45 14.01 -17.17
N ASP A 227 17.50 12.79 -16.63
CA ASP A 227 17.86 11.57 -17.34
C ASP A 227 16.62 10.77 -17.78
N PHE A 228 15.44 11.37 -17.85
CA PHE A 228 14.23 10.71 -18.33
C PHE A 228 14.40 10.26 -19.79
N ASP A 229 14.27 8.95 -20.00
CA ASP A 229 14.32 8.35 -21.33
C ASP A 229 12.88 8.13 -21.83
N LYS A 230 12.41 9.10 -22.63
CA LYS A 230 11.04 9.13 -23.13
C LYS A 230 10.74 7.98 -24.08
N ASP A 231 11.69 7.61 -24.93
CA ASP A 231 11.49 6.56 -25.93
C ASP A 231 11.43 5.19 -25.23
N LEU A 232 12.35 4.93 -24.30
CA LEU A 232 12.31 3.72 -23.46
C LEU A 232 11.01 3.61 -22.66
N PHE A 233 10.53 4.70 -22.07
CA PHE A 233 9.27 4.67 -21.33
C PHE A 233 8.08 4.48 -22.27
N SER A 234 8.10 5.09 -23.46
CA SER A 234 7.06 4.90 -24.47
C SER A 234 6.97 3.43 -24.90
N ASP A 235 8.10 2.75 -25.10
CA ASP A 235 8.13 1.33 -25.45
C ASP A 235 7.52 0.47 -24.32
N ILE A 236 7.85 0.78 -23.06
CA ILE A 236 7.29 0.08 -21.89
C ILE A 236 5.79 0.37 -21.72
N TYR A 237 5.36 1.61 -21.91
CA TYR A 237 3.96 2.02 -21.72
C TYR A 237 3.04 1.40 -22.77
N ASN A 238 3.53 1.24 -24.00
CA ASN A 238 2.76 0.68 -25.12
C ASN A 238 2.92 -0.84 -25.27
N ASP A 239 3.65 -1.51 -24.37
CA ASP A 239 3.77 -2.96 -24.37
C ASP A 239 2.45 -3.61 -23.92
N ASP A 240 1.74 -4.21 -24.88
CA ASP A 240 0.47 -4.91 -24.67
C ASP A 240 0.64 -6.44 -24.57
N SER A 241 1.87 -6.95 -24.57
CA SER A 241 2.17 -8.40 -24.55
C SER A 241 1.60 -9.14 -23.33
N GLY A 242 1.35 -8.43 -22.24
CA GLY A 242 0.73 -8.94 -21.02
C GLY A 242 -0.79 -9.08 -21.06
N THR A 243 -1.46 -8.54 -22.10
CA THR A 243 -2.92 -8.48 -22.21
C THR A 243 -3.53 -9.87 -22.37
N ARG A 244 -4.67 -10.09 -21.72
CA ARG A 244 -5.39 -11.38 -21.72
C ARG A 244 -6.87 -11.18 -21.99
N GLU A 245 -7.50 -12.22 -22.50
CA GLU A 245 -8.96 -12.27 -22.60
C GLU A 245 -9.56 -12.76 -21.26
N LEU A 246 -10.65 -12.13 -20.84
CA LEU A 246 -11.39 -12.54 -19.66
C LEU A 246 -12.47 -13.54 -20.06
N MET A 247 -12.32 -14.79 -19.62
CA MET A 247 -13.24 -15.88 -19.96
C MET A 247 -14.45 -15.98 -19.03
N TYR A 248 -14.36 -15.43 -17.83
CA TYR A 248 -15.37 -15.53 -16.78
C TYR A 248 -15.82 -14.16 -16.29
N PRO A 249 -17.11 -13.96 -16.00
CA PRO A 249 -17.61 -12.68 -15.52
C PRO A 249 -17.06 -12.33 -14.13
N ILE A 250 -16.95 -11.02 -13.89
CA ILE A 250 -16.70 -10.44 -12.58
C ILE A 250 -18.00 -9.78 -12.13
N ILE A 251 -18.52 -10.19 -10.98
CA ILE A 251 -19.87 -9.83 -10.52
C ILE A 251 -19.78 -9.04 -9.22
N GLY A 252 -20.40 -7.87 -9.20
CA GLY A 252 -20.51 -7.03 -8.03
C GLY A 252 -21.95 -6.80 -7.63
N SER A 253 -22.20 -6.80 -6.33
CA SER A 253 -23.45 -6.27 -5.80
C SER A 253 -23.25 -5.49 -4.52
N ASP A 254 -24.19 -4.60 -4.23
CA ASP A 254 -24.26 -3.90 -2.97
C ASP A 254 -25.73 -3.56 -2.67
N ILE A 255 -26.09 -3.54 -1.38
CA ILE A 255 -27.44 -3.15 -0.94
C ILE A 255 -27.70 -1.66 -1.21
N SER A 256 -26.65 -0.84 -1.29
CA SER A 256 -26.74 0.60 -1.48
C SER A 256 -26.76 0.97 -2.98
N PRO A 257 -27.89 1.50 -3.51
CA PRO A 257 -27.94 2.00 -4.88
C PRO A 257 -26.90 3.11 -5.13
N LYS A 258 -26.62 3.92 -4.10
CA LYS A 258 -25.60 4.97 -4.16
C LYS A 258 -24.20 4.41 -4.34
N ALA A 259 -23.88 3.29 -3.67
CA ALA A 259 -22.59 2.63 -3.80
C ALA A 259 -22.41 2.06 -5.22
N ILE A 260 -23.42 1.37 -5.74
CA ILE A 260 -23.44 0.85 -7.12
C ILE A 260 -23.25 1.98 -8.14
N ALA A 261 -23.97 3.09 -8.02
CA ALA A 261 -23.79 4.24 -8.92
C ALA A 261 -22.37 4.85 -8.86
N ILE A 262 -21.69 4.76 -7.72
CA ILE A 262 -20.28 5.16 -7.59
C ILE A 262 -19.36 4.13 -8.25
N ALA A 263 -19.61 2.84 -8.03
CA ALA A 263 -18.86 1.75 -8.65
C ALA A 263 -18.94 1.81 -10.18
N GLU A 264 -20.13 2.02 -10.75
CA GLU A 264 -20.33 2.22 -12.19
C GLU A 264 -19.47 3.36 -12.75
N LYS A 265 -19.40 4.51 -12.06
CA LYS A 265 -18.56 5.63 -12.49
C LYS A 265 -17.07 5.28 -12.49
N ASN A 266 -16.61 4.58 -11.45
CA ASN A 266 -15.20 4.18 -11.33
C ASN A 266 -14.83 3.10 -12.35
N ILE A 267 -15.68 2.09 -12.54
CA ILE A 267 -15.53 1.05 -13.56
C ILE A 267 -15.50 1.65 -14.96
N LYS A 268 -16.36 2.65 -15.22
CA LYS A 268 -16.38 3.37 -16.49
C LYS A 268 -15.11 4.16 -16.73
N SER A 269 -14.61 4.84 -15.70
CA SER A 269 -13.35 5.57 -15.74
C SER A 269 -12.16 4.62 -16.00
N ALA A 270 -12.19 3.41 -15.45
CA ALA A 270 -11.20 2.36 -15.72
C ALA A 270 -11.36 1.68 -17.10
N GLY A 271 -12.44 1.96 -17.85
CA GLY A 271 -12.70 1.32 -19.14
C GLY A 271 -13.20 -0.13 -19.05
N LEU A 272 -13.71 -0.57 -17.89
CA LEU A 272 -13.97 -1.99 -17.59
C LEU A 272 -15.46 -2.39 -17.63
N ASN A 273 -16.34 -1.51 -18.11
CA ASN A 273 -17.80 -1.72 -18.09
C ASN A 273 -18.28 -3.02 -18.75
N LYS A 274 -17.51 -3.53 -19.72
CA LYS A 274 -17.86 -4.75 -20.46
C LYS A 274 -17.55 -6.04 -19.70
N TYR A 275 -16.75 -5.95 -18.64
CA TYR A 275 -16.22 -7.10 -17.92
C TYR A 275 -16.81 -7.28 -16.52
N ILE A 276 -17.40 -6.21 -15.97
CA ILE A 276 -17.93 -6.18 -14.61
C ILE A 276 -19.44 -5.99 -14.67
N GLU A 277 -20.17 -6.95 -14.15
CA GLU A 277 -21.61 -6.91 -13.98
C GLU A 277 -21.94 -6.35 -12.59
N LEU A 278 -22.77 -5.31 -12.54
CA LEU A 278 -23.20 -4.70 -11.28
C LEU A 278 -24.71 -4.85 -11.07
N SER A 279 -25.10 -5.06 -9.83
CA SER A 279 -26.51 -5.07 -9.43
C SER A 279 -26.72 -4.46 -8.05
N VAL A 280 -27.84 -3.76 -7.88
CA VAL A 280 -28.31 -3.35 -6.54
C VAL A 280 -29.00 -4.56 -5.92
N LYS A 281 -28.27 -5.28 -5.08
CA LYS A 281 -28.69 -6.57 -4.51
C LYS A 281 -27.96 -6.79 -3.20
N SER A 282 -28.69 -7.14 -2.14
CA SER A 282 -28.05 -7.50 -0.87
C SER A 282 -27.51 -8.93 -0.92
N PHE A 283 -26.50 -9.24 -0.09
CA PHE A 283 -25.93 -10.58 -0.03
C PHE A 283 -27.00 -11.64 0.36
N GLN A 284 -27.96 -11.26 1.22
CA GLN A 284 -29.11 -12.11 1.58
C GLN A 284 -29.91 -12.61 0.38
N GLN A 285 -30.00 -11.81 -0.69
CA GLN A 285 -30.82 -12.08 -1.86
C GLN A 285 -30.16 -13.01 -2.88
N TYR A 286 -28.95 -13.53 -2.59
CA TYR A 286 -28.40 -14.62 -3.39
C TYR A 286 -29.15 -15.92 -3.04
N GLU A 287 -29.99 -16.36 -3.96
CA GLU A 287 -30.72 -17.64 -3.88
C GLU A 287 -29.92 -18.78 -4.51
N GLU A 288 -29.20 -18.48 -5.60
CA GLU A 288 -28.33 -19.43 -6.31
C GLU A 288 -26.97 -18.78 -6.60
N ALA A 289 -25.92 -19.60 -6.64
CA ALA A 289 -24.59 -19.13 -7.06
C ALA A 289 -24.56 -18.90 -8.58
N PRO A 290 -23.91 -17.83 -9.07
CA PRO A 290 -23.81 -17.55 -10.51
C PRO A 290 -23.04 -18.59 -11.34
N ALA A 291 -22.36 -19.54 -10.69
CA ALA A 291 -21.62 -20.63 -11.32
C ALA A 291 -21.47 -21.80 -10.35
N GLU A 292 -21.00 -22.95 -10.82
CA GLU A 292 -20.74 -24.14 -9.98
C GLU A 292 -19.53 -23.96 -9.05
N SER A 293 -18.57 -23.13 -9.45
CA SER A 293 -17.39 -22.80 -8.65
C SER A 293 -16.85 -21.42 -9.00
N GLY A 294 -16.10 -20.84 -8.07
CA GLY A 294 -15.50 -19.53 -8.26
C GLY A 294 -14.89 -19.00 -6.98
N VAL A 295 -14.63 -17.69 -6.98
CA VAL A 295 -14.07 -16.99 -5.84
C VAL A 295 -15.00 -15.87 -5.40
N VAL A 296 -15.30 -15.83 -4.10
CA VAL A 296 -15.93 -14.68 -3.45
C VAL A 296 -14.84 -13.94 -2.69
N ILE A 297 -14.58 -12.66 -2.96
CA ILE A 297 -13.73 -11.82 -2.11
C ILE A 297 -14.53 -10.59 -1.75
N THR A 298 -14.65 -10.32 -0.46
CA THR A 298 -15.41 -9.17 -0.01
C THR A 298 -14.84 -8.53 1.24
N ASN A 299 -15.10 -7.24 1.35
CA ASN A 299 -14.79 -6.41 2.50
C ASN A 299 -16.12 -5.96 3.12
N PRO A 300 -16.79 -6.83 3.92
CA PRO A 300 -18.03 -6.47 4.58
C PRO A 300 -17.82 -5.23 5.46
N PRO A 301 -18.85 -4.42 5.71
CA PRO A 301 -18.73 -3.30 6.62
C PRO A 301 -18.34 -3.76 8.03
N TYR A 302 -17.45 -3.03 8.67
CA TYR A 302 -16.99 -3.26 10.03
C TYR A 302 -16.59 -1.94 10.71
N GLY A 303 -16.78 -1.81 12.03
CA GLY A 303 -16.33 -0.66 12.84
C GLY A 303 -17.43 0.02 13.68
N GLU A 304 -17.08 1.10 14.38
CA GLU A 304 -17.92 1.84 15.36
C GLU A 304 -19.23 2.46 14.81
N ARG A 305 -19.52 2.27 13.52
CA ARG A 305 -20.63 2.95 12.81
C ARG A 305 -21.84 2.05 12.57
N ILE A 306 -21.69 0.75 12.79
CA ILE A 306 -22.79 -0.23 12.80
C ILE A 306 -22.87 -0.77 14.22
N LYS A 307 -24.08 -0.94 14.76
CA LYS A 307 -24.24 -1.51 16.11
C LYS A 307 -23.68 -2.92 16.14
N VAL A 308 -23.08 -3.31 17.26
CA VAL A 308 -22.43 -4.64 17.40
C VAL A 308 -23.40 -5.78 17.10
N ASP A 309 -24.66 -5.69 17.53
CA ASP A 309 -25.67 -6.72 17.27
C ASP A 309 -26.03 -6.84 15.78
N GLU A 310 -26.02 -5.72 15.05
CA GLU A 310 -26.25 -5.70 13.60
C GLU A 310 -25.07 -6.29 12.82
N LEU A 311 -23.84 -6.17 13.36
CA LEU A 311 -22.64 -6.80 12.80
C LEU A 311 -22.70 -8.33 12.97
N ASP A 312 -23.05 -8.84 14.14
CA ASP A 312 -23.08 -10.29 14.36
C ASP A 312 -24.16 -10.97 13.50
N GLY A 313 -25.32 -10.32 13.34
CA GLY A 313 -26.36 -10.75 12.41
C GLY A 313 -25.90 -10.75 10.95
N LEU A 314 -25.16 -9.72 10.52
CA LEU A 314 -24.59 -9.64 9.18
C LEU A 314 -23.59 -10.78 8.91
N TYR A 315 -22.65 -11.02 9.82
CA TYR A 315 -21.64 -12.07 9.63
C TYR A 315 -22.22 -13.48 9.74
N SER A 316 -23.23 -13.69 10.60
CA SER A 316 -24.00 -14.94 10.64
C SER A 316 -24.70 -15.21 9.31
N MET A 317 -25.31 -14.18 8.72
CA MET A 317 -25.94 -14.25 7.41
C MET A 317 -24.93 -14.56 6.30
N ILE A 318 -23.74 -13.94 6.32
CA ILE A 318 -22.65 -14.27 5.37
C ILE A 318 -22.34 -15.77 5.45
N GLY A 319 -22.13 -16.31 6.65
CA GLY A 319 -21.85 -17.73 6.84
C GLY A 319 -22.95 -18.65 6.32
N GLU A 320 -24.21 -18.30 6.57
CA GLU A 320 -25.38 -19.03 6.09
C GLU A 320 -25.46 -19.03 4.55
N ARG A 321 -25.36 -17.85 3.91
CA ARG A 321 -25.35 -17.74 2.45
C ARG A 321 -24.18 -18.49 1.83
N LEU A 322 -22.97 -18.37 2.38
CA LEU A 322 -21.82 -19.10 1.89
C LEU A 322 -22.08 -20.61 1.91
N LYS A 323 -22.56 -21.15 3.04
CA LYS A 323 -22.82 -22.57 3.19
C LYS A 323 -23.90 -23.11 2.26
N HIS A 324 -25.00 -22.38 2.09
CA HIS A 324 -26.18 -22.88 1.39
C HIS A 324 -26.21 -22.55 -0.11
N VAL A 325 -25.57 -21.46 -0.52
CA VAL A 325 -25.66 -20.93 -1.89
C VAL A 325 -24.34 -21.12 -2.63
N PHE A 326 -23.22 -20.80 -2.00
CA PHE A 326 -21.90 -20.77 -2.65
C PHE A 326 -21.11 -22.08 -2.48
N THR A 327 -21.80 -23.22 -2.49
CA THR A 327 -21.12 -24.53 -2.51
C THR A 327 -20.24 -24.65 -3.75
N GLY A 328 -18.98 -25.09 -3.59
CA GLY A 328 -17.99 -25.16 -4.67
C GLY A 328 -17.09 -23.91 -4.77
N PHE A 329 -17.36 -22.85 -4.01
CA PHE A 329 -16.57 -21.62 -4.02
C PHE A 329 -15.47 -21.62 -2.96
N ARG A 330 -14.45 -20.79 -3.19
CA ARG A 330 -13.57 -20.28 -2.14
C ARG A 330 -13.98 -18.86 -1.79
N ALA A 331 -14.25 -18.61 -0.51
CA ALA A 331 -14.63 -17.29 -0.03
C ALA A 331 -13.53 -16.66 0.83
N TYR A 332 -13.21 -15.40 0.58
CA TYR A 332 -12.22 -14.61 1.32
C TYR A 332 -12.92 -13.41 1.95
N ILE A 333 -13.02 -13.43 3.28
CA ILE A 333 -13.73 -12.40 4.04
C ILE A 333 -12.73 -11.59 4.86
N LEU A 334 -12.70 -10.28 4.63
CA LEU A 334 -11.89 -9.33 5.43
C LEU A 334 -12.67 -8.87 6.67
N SER A 335 -12.06 -8.87 7.84
CA SER A 335 -12.61 -8.24 9.04
C SER A 335 -11.50 -7.93 10.05
N TYR A 336 -11.77 -7.08 11.04
CA TYR A 336 -10.82 -6.76 12.11
C TYR A 336 -11.10 -7.44 13.45
N ARG A 337 -12.34 -7.95 13.64
CA ARG A 337 -12.76 -8.56 14.90
C ARG A 337 -12.81 -10.06 14.81
N LYS A 338 -12.33 -10.73 15.85
CA LYS A 338 -12.43 -12.19 15.94
C LYS A 338 -13.89 -12.64 16.02
N GLU A 339 -14.70 -11.90 16.77
CA GLU A 339 -16.12 -12.15 17.02
C GLU A 339 -16.92 -12.21 15.72
N SER A 340 -16.59 -11.33 14.76
CA SER A 340 -17.20 -11.33 13.44
C SER A 340 -16.93 -12.63 12.68
N PHE A 341 -15.75 -13.23 12.80
CA PHE A 341 -15.48 -14.52 12.20
C PHE A 341 -16.11 -15.69 12.96
N ASP A 342 -16.25 -15.58 14.28
CA ASP A 342 -16.94 -16.58 15.09
C ASP A 342 -18.43 -16.64 14.70
N ALA A 343 -19.05 -15.48 14.43
CA ALA A 343 -20.43 -15.37 13.94
C ALA A 343 -20.66 -16.04 12.56
N ILE A 344 -19.65 -16.08 11.67
CA ILE A 344 -19.77 -16.80 10.38
C ILE A 344 -20.08 -18.29 10.60
N GLY A 345 -19.65 -18.89 11.71
CA GLY A 345 -19.97 -20.29 12.03
C GLY A 345 -19.34 -21.33 11.09
N LEU A 346 -18.41 -20.92 10.23
CA LEU A 346 -17.65 -21.80 9.33
C LEU A 346 -16.18 -21.88 9.75
N LYS A 347 -15.56 -23.02 9.51
CA LYS A 347 -14.12 -23.19 9.77
C LYS A 347 -13.31 -22.72 8.56
N HIS A 348 -12.55 -21.65 8.74
CA HIS A 348 -11.58 -21.18 7.76
C HIS A 348 -10.50 -22.23 7.43
N SER A 349 -10.02 -22.24 6.17
CA SER A 349 -8.90 -23.06 5.69
C SER A 349 -7.56 -22.34 5.83
N LYS A 350 -7.52 -21.05 5.51
CA LYS A 350 -6.33 -20.19 5.63
C LYS A 350 -6.68 -18.85 6.28
N ARG A 351 -5.66 -18.17 6.82
CA ARG A 351 -5.78 -16.83 7.39
C ARG A 351 -4.58 -15.99 6.98
N PHE A 352 -4.84 -14.76 6.58
CA PHE A 352 -3.86 -13.76 6.19
C PHE A 352 -4.01 -12.53 7.09
N PHE A 353 -2.92 -12.01 7.63
CA PHE A 353 -2.92 -10.73 8.33
C PHE A 353 -2.73 -9.60 7.32
N LEU A 354 -3.45 -8.50 7.49
CA LEU A 354 -3.46 -7.35 6.58
C LEU A 354 -3.69 -6.07 7.38
N TYR A 355 -3.39 -4.92 6.79
CA TYR A 355 -3.65 -3.61 7.41
C TYR A 355 -4.52 -2.74 6.51
N ASN A 356 -5.74 -2.42 6.97
CA ASN A 356 -6.60 -1.44 6.32
C ASN A 356 -6.42 -0.07 7.01
N GLY A 357 -5.53 0.75 6.45
CA GLY A 357 -5.07 1.97 7.11
C GLY A 357 -4.32 1.62 8.41
N PRO A 358 -4.65 2.22 9.56
CA PRO A 358 -4.03 1.86 10.84
C PRO A 358 -4.59 0.56 11.46
N LEU A 359 -5.68 0.02 10.92
CA LEU A 359 -6.40 -1.11 11.52
C LEU A 359 -5.81 -2.44 11.08
N GLU A 360 -5.34 -3.23 12.04
CA GLU A 360 -4.96 -4.63 11.83
C GLU A 360 -6.22 -5.46 11.54
N CYS A 361 -6.23 -6.13 10.40
CA CYS A 361 -7.32 -6.96 9.91
C CYS A 361 -6.83 -8.38 9.63
N GLU A 362 -7.76 -9.32 9.61
CA GLU A 362 -7.55 -10.66 9.08
C GLU A 362 -8.39 -10.81 7.80
N MET A 363 -7.85 -11.47 6.78
CA MET A 363 -8.61 -12.05 5.70
C MET A 363 -8.62 -13.56 5.89
N ARG A 364 -9.79 -14.17 5.98
CA ARG A 364 -9.92 -15.63 6.15
C ARG A 364 -10.49 -16.28 4.91
N GLU A 365 -9.87 -17.38 4.50
CA GLU A 365 -10.33 -18.23 3.42
C GLU A 365 -11.29 -19.30 3.95
N TYR A 366 -12.38 -19.53 3.24
CA TYR A 366 -13.35 -20.58 3.49
C TYR A 366 -13.54 -21.39 2.21
N GLU A 367 -13.11 -22.65 2.23
CA GLU A 367 -13.44 -23.62 1.19
C GLU A 367 -14.87 -24.13 1.45
N ILE A 368 -15.79 -23.83 0.55
CA ILE A 368 -17.19 -24.24 0.69
C ILE A 368 -17.42 -25.50 -0.14
N PHE A 369 -17.82 -26.59 0.53
CA PHE A 369 -18.11 -27.87 -0.10
C PHE A 369 -19.33 -28.52 0.53
N SER A 370 -19.97 -29.42 -0.21
CA SER A 370 -21.05 -30.26 0.30
C SER A 370 -20.49 -31.39 1.19
N GLY A 371 -21.06 -31.61 2.38
CA GLY A 371 -20.70 -32.73 3.28
C GLY A 371 -19.68 -32.36 4.38
N LYS A 372 -19.16 -33.35 5.12
CA LYS A 372 -18.11 -33.10 6.13
C LYS A 372 -16.72 -33.17 5.49
N ARG A 373 -15.79 -32.32 5.94
CA ARG A 373 -14.39 -32.26 5.42
C ARG A 373 -13.68 -33.62 5.43
N ASN A 374 -14.06 -34.50 6.35
CA ASN A 374 -13.47 -35.82 6.56
C ASN A 374 -14.01 -36.89 5.59
N GLU A 375 -15.02 -36.57 4.80
CA GLU A 375 -15.69 -37.50 3.85
C GLU A 375 -15.17 -37.32 2.40
N LEU A 376 -14.24 -36.38 2.17
CA LEU A 376 -13.64 -36.15 0.85
C LEU A 376 -12.49 -37.15 0.58
N PRO A 377 -12.41 -37.75 -0.63
CA PRO A 377 -11.32 -38.67 -0.99
C PRO A 377 -9.95 -38.00 -0.91
N ARG A 378 -8.99 -38.64 -0.24
CA ARG A 378 -7.60 -38.16 -0.10
C ARG A 378 -6.86 -38.01 -1.44
N GLU A 379 -7.38 -38.53 -2.54
CA GLU A 379 -6.75 -38.47 -3.86
C GLU A 379 -6.82 -37.09 -4.55
N LYS A 380 -7.73 -36.19 -4.16
CA LYS A 380 -7.67 -34.77 -4.59
C LYS A 380 -6.67 -33.91 -3.80
N LEU A 381 -5.99 -34.52 -2.81
CA LEU A 381 -4.87 -33.91 -2.07
C LEU A 381 -3.49 -34.28 -2.66
N SER A 382 -3.43 -34.83 -3.88
CA SER A 382 -2.15 -35.09 -4.56
C SER A 382 -1.53 -33.78 -5.06
N ARG A 383 -0.88 -33.10 -4.12
CA ARG A 383 -0.03 -31.92 -4.28
C ARG A 383 0.94 -32.09 -5.45
N THR A 384 0.84 -31.23 -6.46
CA THR A 384 1.93 -31.02 -7.42
C THR A 384 3.16 -30.52 -6.67
N ARG A 385 4.36 -30.81 -7.18
CA ARG A 385 5.65 -30.41 -6.56
C ARG A 385 5.81 -28.89 -6.31
N SER A 386 4.87 -28.05 -6.75
CA SER A 386 4.75 -26.63 -6.40
C SER A 386 4.43 -26.38 -4.93
N ASP A 387 3.66 -27.24 -4.27
CA ASP A 387 3.15 -27.01 -2.90
C ASP A 387 4.20 -27.20 -1.80
N ARG A 388 5.41 -27.68 -2.14
CA ARG A 388 6.54 -27.75 -1.19
C ARG A 388 7.23 -26.40 -1.00
N ARG A 389 6.94 -25.37 -1.81
CA ARG A 389 7.35 -23.98 -1.54
C ARG A 389 6.40 -23.28 -0.55
N ASP A 390 5.16 -23.74 -0.42
CA ASP A 390 4.16 -23.12 0.46
C ASP A 390 4.35 -23.42 1.95
N SER A 391 5.01 -24.52 2.31
CA SER A 391 5.27 -24.82 3.74
C SER A 391 6.21 -23.82 4.40
N TYR A 392 7.08 -23.16 3.63
CA TYR A 392 7.90 -22.05 4.11
C TYR A 392 7.10 -20.75 4.27
N HIS A 393 6.04 -20.54 3.48
CA HIS A 393 5.14 -19.38 3.59
C HIS A 393 4.10 -19.55 4.71
N ASP A 394 3.55 -20.75 4.90
CA ASP A 394 2.54 -21.03 5.94
C ASP A 394 3.11 -20.90 7.37
N GLU A 395 4.36 -21.32 7.62
CA GLU A 395 4.99 -21.11 8.93
C GLU A 395 5.30 -19.63 9.19
N ARG A 396 5.75 -18.86 8.19
CA ARG A 396 6.06 -17.41 8.31
C ARG A 396 4.81 -16.55 8.50
N ASN A 397 3.69 -16.91 7.85
CA ASN A 397 2.39 -16.24 7.96
C ASN A 397 1.64 -16.53 9.27
N SER A 398 2.19 -17.37 10.15
CA SER A 398 1.74 -17.47 11.53
C SER A 398 2.31 -16.31 12.36
N ARG A 399 1.51 -15.75 13.27
CA ARG A 399 1.95 -14.73 14.24
C ARG A 399 3.19 -15.17 15.04
N GLU A 400 3.34 -16.48 15.23
CA GLU A 400 4.50 -17.12 15.84
C GLU A 400 5.72 -17.06 14.91
N GLY A 401 5.56 -17.39 13.62
CA GLY A 401 6.62 -17.37 12.60
C GLY A 401 7.20 -15.98 12.34
N TYR A 402 6.34 -14.96 12.24
CA TYR A 402 6.80 -13.56 12.11
C TYR A 402 7.52 -13.06 13.38
N ARG A 403 7.01 -13.40 14.58
CA ARG A 403 7.71 -13.09 15.84
C ARG A 403 9.04 -13.82 15.96
N ARG A 404 9.13 -15.05 15.43
CA ARG A 404 10.34 -15.86 15.42
C ARG A 404 11.37 -15.31 14.44
N SER A 405 10.96 -14.88 13.24
CA SER A 405 11.84 -14.23 12.27
C SER A 405 12.37 -12.88 12.76
N LYS A 406 11.52 -12.06 13.42
CA LYS A 406 11.98 -10.82 14.07
C LYS A 406 12.96 -11.06 15.22
N ARG A 407 12.82 -12.16 15.96
CA ARG A 407 13.78 -12.55 17.01
C ARG A 407 15.10 -13.05 16.42
N SER A 408 15.09 -13.78 15.30
CA SER A 408 16.31 -14.26 14.66
C SER A 408 17.10 -13.14 13.98
N GLU A 409 16.44 -12.20 13.30
CA GLU A 409 17.10 -11.02 12.69
C GLU A 409 17.81 -10.15 13.73
N ASN A 410 17.16 -9.91 14.87
CA ASN A 410 17.78 -9.17 15.98
C ASN A 410 18.98 -9.93 16.57
N ALA A 411 18.91 -11.26 16.68
CA ALA A 411 19.99 -12.08 17.19
C ALA A 411 21.20 -12.17 16.22
N GLU A 412 20.97 -12.24 14.91
CA GLU A 412 22.04 -12.20 13.89
C GLU A 412 22.72 -10.84 13.84
N THR A 413 21.96 -9.75 14.02
CA THR A 413 22.50 -8.39 14.11
C THR A 413 23.39 -8.23 15.35
N GLU A 414 22.97 -8.79 16.49
CA GLU A 414 23.77 -8.81 17.72
C GLU A 414 25.02 -9.71 17.59
N GLN A 415 24.90 -10.90 16.98
CA GLN A 415 26.03 -11.80 16.77
C GLN A 415 27.06 -11.24 15.78
N ASN A 416 26.64 -10.63 14.67
CA ASN A 416 27.55 -9.96 13.73
C ASN A 416 28.24 -8.74 14.39
N SER A 417 27.55 -8.00 15.27
CA SER A 417 28.18 -6.92 16.05
C SER A 417 29.20 -7.43 17.07
N SER A 418 28.99 -8.64 17.61
CA SER A 418 29.88 -9.29 18.58
C SER A 418 31.10 -9.93 17.92
N SER A 419 30.94 -10.51 16.73
CA SER A 419 32.02 -11.09 15.92
C SER A 419 32.96 -10.01 15.40
N PHE A 420 32.43 -8.88 14.91
CA PHE A 420 33.23 -7.70 14.54
C PHE A 420 33.97 -7.07 15.73
N LYS A 421 33.42 -7.12 16.95
CA LYS A 421 34.10 -6.67 18.18
C LYS A 421 35.20 -7.63 18.65
N ARG A 422 35.09 -8.93 18.32
CA ARG A 422 36.09 -9.95 18.68
C ARG A 422 37.30 -9.90 17.74
N GLN A 423 37.08 -9.76 16.44
CA GLN A 423 38.16 -9.54 15.45
C GLN A 423 38.95 -8.26 15.74
N LYS A 424 38.29 -7.16 16.10
CA LYS A 424 38.95 -5.88 16.42
C LYS A 424 39.74 -5.88 17.74
N ARG A 425 39.50 -6.87 18.62
CA ARG A 425 40.27 -7.08 19.86
C ARG A 425 41.49 -7.96 19.65
N GLU A 426 41.43 -8.93 18.73
CA GLU A 426 42.58 -9.78 18.39
C GLU A 426 43.62 -9.03 17.55
N ASP A 427 43.20 -8.10 16.68
CA ASP A 427 44.13 -7.25 15.89
C ASP A 427 44.82 -6.13 16.71
N ARG A 428 44.35 -5.86 17.95
CA ARG A 428 44.95 -4.86 18.85
C ARG A 428 45.87 -5.46 19.93
N ALA A 429 46.02 -6.77 19.98
CA ALA A 429 46.89 -7.47 20.94
C ALA A 429 48.26 -7.88 20.34
N GLY A 430 48.66 -7.26 19.23
CA GLY A 430 49.88 -7.61 18.48
C GLY A 430 50.78 -6.43 18.15
N ARG A 431 50.94 -5.47 19.06
CA ARG A 431 52.02 -4.46 19.02
C ARG A 431 52.05 -3.70 20.33
N ASP A 432 52.98 -4.07 21.20
CA ASP A 432 53.91 -3.12 21.83
C ASP A 432 54.78 -3.86 22.85
N SER A 433 56.01 -4.13 22.42
CA SER A 433 57.13 -4.43 23.29
C SER A 433 58.12 -3.29 23.15
N ARG A 434 58.30 -2.48 24.20
CA ARG A 434 59.62 -2.07 24.74
C ARG A 434 59.54 -0.98 25.83
N SER A 435 60.30 -1.26 26.88
CA SER A 435 61.10 -0.37 27.75
C SER A 435 60.44 0.62 28.70
N GLY A 436 60.85 0.54 29.98
CA GLY A 436 61.18 1.73 30.78
C GLY A 436 60.77 1.71 32.25
N ARG A 437 61.76 1.60 33.14
CA ARG A 437 61.76 1.64 34.62
C ARG A 437 61.13 2.87 35.32
N GLY A 438 60.73 2.63 36.58
CA GLY A 438 60.75 3.56 37.74
C GLY A 438 59.38 4.16 38.09
N GLU A 439 58.90 4.32 39.32
CA GLU A 439 59.34 4.07 40.71
C GLU A 439 58.06 4.06 41.60
N ARG A 440 58.15 3.54 42.84
CA ARG A 440 57.03 3.31 43.80
C ARG A 440 56.48 4.62 44.42
N SER A 441 55.19 4.71 44.78
CA SER A 441 54.59 4.51 46.14
C SER A 441 53.21 5.26 46.14
N PHE A 442 52.12 4.94 46.83
CA PHE A 442 51.85 4.67 48.25
C PHE A 442 50.47 4.01 48.45
N ASP A 443 50.25 3.58 49.69
CA ASP A 443 49.25 2.69 50.30
C ASP A 443 47.73 2.85 50.06
N ALA A 444 47.07 1.73 50.38
CA ALA A 444 45.64 1.46 50.33
C ALA A 444 45.04 1.36 51.75
N GLU A 445 43.78 1.79 51.92
CA GLU A 445 42.90 1.29 52.99
C GLU A 445 41.48 0.90 52.52
N LYS A 446 41.28 -0.43 52.55
CA LYS A 446 40.12 -1.32 52.79
C LYS A 446 38.71 -0.70 53.07
N ARG A 447 37.67 -1.03 52.27
CA ARG A 447 36.65 -2.16 52.37
C ARG A 447 35.37 -1.79 53.17
N PRO A 448 34.23 -2.55 53.08
CA PRO A 448 33.52 -3.13 51.92
C PRO A 448 31.95 -3.03 52.00
N TYR A 449 31.29 -3.52 50.95
CA TYR A 449 29.85 -3.66 50.66
C TYR A 449 28.98 -4.51 51.64
N LYS A 450 27.66 -4.23 51.72
CA LYS A 450 26.57 -5.23 51.88
C LYS A 450 25.15 -4.70 51.54
N LYS A 451 24.32 -5.56 50.92
CA LYS A 451 22.89 -5.41 50.54
C LYS A 451 21.92 -5.53 51.73
N PRO A 452 20.66 -5.05 51.61
CA PRO A 452 19.54 -5.54 52.41
C PRO A 452 18.38 -6.15 51.60
N GLU A 453 17.63 -7.04 52.25
CA GLU A 453 16.32 -7.60 51.86
C GLU A 453 15.34 -7.52 53.06
N GLU A 454 14.07 -7.83 52.77
CA GLU A 454 12.78 -7.37 53.33
C GLU A 454 12.40 -7.75 54.78
N GLY A 455 11.35 -7.08 55.30
CA GLY A 455 10.56 -7.56 56.45
C GLY A 455 9.58 -6.55 57.07
N GLU A 456 8.31 -6.64 56.66
CA GLU A 456 7.01 -6.35 57.31
C GLU A 456 6.89 -5.53 58.63
N ARG A 457 5.85 -4.66 58.73
CA ARG A 457 4.76 -4.75 59.75
C ARG A 457 3.71 -3.61 59.69
N THR A 458 2.47 -4.03 59.39
CA THR A 458 1.15 -3.75 60.03
C THR A 458 0.72 -2.36 60.54
N PHE A 459 -0.47 -1.97 60.08
CA PHE A 459 -1.37 -0.87 60.48
C PHE A 459 -2.22 -1.19 61.74
N SER A 460 -2.52 -0.16 62.56
CA SER A 460 -3.83 0.00 63.25
C SER A 460 -4.00 1.35 64.00
N ARG A 461 -5.13 2.04 63.70
CA ARG A 461 -6.04 2.92 64.52
C ARG A 461 -5.44 4.01 65.44
N GLU A 462 -5.95 5.24 65.63
CA GLU A 462 -7.26 5.93 65.52
C GLU A 462 -6.96 7.46 65.68
N ARG A 463 -7.51 8.42 64.91
CA ARG A 463 -8.83 9.13 65.00
C ARG A 463 -8.74 10.57 65.54
N LYS A 464 -9.20 11.54 64.72
CA LYS A 464 -9.98 12.78 64.99
C LYS A 464 -9.61 13.88 63.98
N GLU A 465 -10.43 14.83 63.58
CA GLU A 465 -11.85 14.95 63.24
C GLU A 465 -12.00 16.36 62.58
N SER A 466 -13.14 16.64 61.94
CA SER A 466 -13.59 17.89 61.27
C SER A 466 -13.11 18.08 59.81
N GLY A 467 -13.94 18.44 58.82
CA GLY A 467 -15.38 18.67 58.74
C GLY A 467 -15.75 19.37 57.41
N ARG A 468 -16.85 18.92 56.80
CA ARG A 468 -17.80 19.62 55.89
C ARG A 468 -17.48 19.84 54.39
N SER A 469 -18.14 18.99 53.57
CA SER A 469 -19.12 19.27 52.48
C SER A 469 -19.32 20.72 51.99
N PHE A 470 -19.44 20.94 50.67
CA PHE A 470 -20.66 21.47 50.01
C PHE A 470 -20.61 21.41 48.47
N ASP A 471 -21.81 21.47 47.88
CA ASP A 471 -22.25 21.07 46.54
C ASP A 471 -22.64 22.30 45.65
N ALA A 472 -22.59 22.11 44.32
CA ALA A 472 -23.33 22.74 43.20
C ALA A 472 -23.57 24.27 42.95
N ARG A 473 -23.64 24.59 41.64
CA ARG A 473 -24.17 25.79 40.88
C ARG A 473 -23.19 26.96 40.67
N SER A 474 -23.12 27.72 39.56
CA SER A 474 -24.05 28.05 38.47
C SER A 474 -23.30 28.48 37.19
N LYS A 475 -23.97 28.37 36.05
CA LYS A 475 -23.66 28.96 34.73
C LYS A 475 -23.77 30.50 34.76
N ASP A 476 -22.97 31.19 33.93
CA ASP A 476 -23.38 32.26 32.99
C ASP A 476 -22.21 33.14 32.54
N ARG A 477 -21.94 33.18 31.21
CA ARG A 477 -21.34 34.34 30.52
C ARG A 477 -21.90 34.43 29.09
N PRO A 478 -22.30 35.62 28.60
CA PRO A 478 -23.16 35.74 27.43
C PRO A 478 -22.39 35.91 26.11
N ARG A 479 -22.98 35.36 25.04
CA ARG A 479 -22.63 35.59 23.63
C ARG A 479 -23.34 36.86 23.12
N LYS A 480 -22.61 37.72 22.39
CA LYS A 480 -23.20 38.82 21.59
C LYS A 480 -23.74 38.28 20.26
N SER A 481 -25.01 38.55 20.01
CA SER A 481 -25.71 38.43 18.73
C SER A 481 -25.92 39.85 18.18
N TYR A 482 -25.71 40.05 16.88
CA TYR A 482 -26.23 41.22 16.16
C TYR A 482 -27.22 40.72 15.12
N GLY A 483 -28.49 41.07 15.33
CA GLY A 483 -29.59 40.86 14.41
C GLY A 483 -29.86 42.10 13.54
N GLU A 484 -30.39 41.78 12.37
CA GLU A 484 -30.97 42.56 11.27
C GLU A 484 -31.62 43.91 11.59
N LYS A 485 -31.49 44.85 10.64
CA LYS A 485 -32.60 45.70 10.17
C LYS A 485 -32.50 45.92 8.66
N ARG A 486 -33.56 45.54 7.94
CA ARG A 486 -33.92 45.97 6.58
C ARG A 486 -35.01 47.03 6.69
N GLU A 487 -34.92 48.06 5.86
CA GLU A 487 -35.94 48.95 5.26
C GLU A 487 -35.12 50.10 4.64
N GLY A 488 -35.25 50.55 3.39
CA GLY A 488 -36.32 50.53 2.41
C GLY A 488 -36.37 51.95 1.85
N TYR A 489 -35.77 52.21 0.67
CA TYR A 489 -36.00 53.45 -0.08
C TYR A 489 -35.95 53.18 -1.58
N SER A 490 -36.98 53.67 -2.26
CA SER A 490 -37.27 53.56 -3.69
C SER A 490 -36.89 54.84 -4.43
N GLY A 491 -36.60 54.74 -5.73
CA GLY A 491 -36.60 55.91 -6.63
C GLY A 491 -35.68 55.82 -7.87
N LYS A 492 -36.27 55.40 -9.01
CA LYS A 492 -36.21 55.96 -10.41
C LYS A 492 -35.11 56.98 -10.76
N GLU A 493 -34.57 57.16 -11.98
CA GLU A 493 -34.67 56.63 -13.35
C GLU A 493 -33.64 57.46 -14.20
N LYS A 494 -33.18 56.91 -15.35
CA LYS A 494 -32.73 57.63 -16.60
C LYS A 494 -31.40 58.44 -16.52
N THR A 495 -30.50 58.55 -17.52
CA THR A 495 -30.50 58.27 -18.98
C THR A 495 -29.07 58.42 -19.58
N ARG A 496 -28.73 57.55 -20.53
CA ARG A 496 -28.04 57.75 -21.85
C ARG A 496 -26.64 58.41 -22.01
N ARG A 497 -25.85 57.72 -22.86
CA ARG A 497 -24.83 58.14 -23.88
C ARG A 497 -23.44 58.55 -23.34
N SER A 498 -22.29 58.22 -23.95
CA SER A 498 -21.95 57.69 -25.27
C SER A 498 -20.48 57.20 -25.35
N SER A 499 -20.25 56.28 -26.30
CA SER A 499 -19.13 56.22 -27.28
C SER A 499 -17.65 56.03 -26.87
N ASN A 500 -17.10 54.98 -27.50
CA ASN A 500 -15.77 54.85 -28.13
C ASN A 500 -14.68 54.04 -27.41
N ILE A 501 -14.63 52.76 -27.82
CA ILE A 501 -13.48 51.85 -27.82
C ILE A 501 -12.83 51.94 -29.21
N PRO A 502 -11.49 51.90 -29.30
CA PRO A 502 -10.82 51.21 -30.40
C PRO A 502 -10.11 49.93 -29.92
N GLU A 503 -10.19 48.94 -30.80
CA GLU A 503 -9.66 47.57 -30.72
C GLU A 503 -8.12 47.51 -30.71
N GLY A 504 -7.60 46.36 -30.24
CA GLY A 504 -6.19 45.99 -30.33
C GLY A 504 -5.89 44.61 -29.72
N ASP A 505 -6.27 43.57 -30.45
CA ASP A 505 -5.71 42.21 -30.55
C ASP A 505 -5.38 41.37 -29.30
N SER A 506 -6.20 40.33 -29.09
CA SER A 506 -5.83 39.13 -28.33
C SER A 506 -5.89 37.90 -29.23
N TYR A 507 -4.74 37.26 -29.42
CA TYR A 507 -4.60 35.98 -30.13
C TYR A 507 -5.15 34.85 -29.24
N LYS A 508 -6.32 34.31 -29.63
CA LYS A 508 -6.76 32.97 -29.25
C LYS A 508 -6.10 31.96 -30.19
N SER A 509 -5.47 30.93 -29.64
CA SER A 509 -5.26 29.67 -30.36
C SER A 509 -5.98 28.55 -29.59
N GLU A 510 -7.15 28.20 -30.09
CA GLU A 510 -7.78 26.90 -29.86
C GLU A 510 -7.17 25.92 -30.86
N LYS A 511 -6.61 24.79 -30.39
CA LYS A 511 -6.62 23.55 -31.18
C LYS A 511 -6.98 22.37 -30.30
N SER A 512 -8.10 21.79 -30.69
CA SER A 512 -8.76 20.60 -30.18
C SER A 512 -7.92 19.33 -30.44
N PHE A 513 -7.80 18.49 -29.42
CA PHE A 513 -7.45 17.08 -29.61
C PHE A 513 -8.73 16.33 -29.94
N LYS A 514 -8.90 15.99 -31.23
CA LYS A 514 -9.93 15.05 -31.69
C LYS A 514 -9.57 13.65 -31.22
N SER A 515 -10.51 13.05 -30.50
CA SER A 515 -10.62 11.60 -30.29
C SER A 515 -10.60 10.89 -31.65
N ARG A 516 -9.70 9.92 -31.82
CA ARG A 516 -9.73 8.97 -32.94
C ARG A 516 -10.39 7.69 -32.46
N GLU A 517 -11.55 7.38 -33.04
CA GLU A 517 -12.16 6.05 -33.00
C GLU A 517 -11.26 5.03 -33.71
N PRO A 518 -11.24 3.75 -33.28
CA PRO A 518 -10.53 2.70 -34.01
C PRO A 518 -11.25 2.37 -35.31
N SER A 519 -10.54 2.52 -36.42
CA SER A 519 -11.01 2.19 -37.76
C SER A 519 -11.30 0.69 -37.91
N LYS A 520 -12.55 0.37 -38.28
CA LYS A 520 -12.95 -0.90 -38.89
C LYS A 520 -12.16 -1.13 -40.18
N ARG A 521 -11.37 -2.21 -40.24
CA ARG A 521 -10.98 -2.89 -41.48
C ARG A 521 -10.85 -4.40 -41.21
N PHE A 522 -11.97 -5.11 -41.29
CA PHE A 522 -11.95 -6.53 -41.65
C PHE A 522 -12.40 -6.63 -43.10
N GLY A 523 -11.45 -6.91 -43.98
CA GLY A 523 -11.70 -7.26 -45.37
C GLY A 523 -12.29 -8.66 -45.43
N GLU A 524 -13.44 -8.76 -46.10
CA GLU A 524 -14.01 -10.01 -46.56
C GLU A 524 -13.01 -10.77 -47.44
N LYS A 525 -12.76 -12.04 -47.12
CA LYS A 525 -12.41 -13.04 -48.13
C LYS A 525 -13.36 -14.21 -48.01
N LYS A 526 -14.28 -14.28 -48.97
CA LYS A 526 -15.08 -15.45 -49.30
C LYS A 526 -14.24 -16.46 -50.07
N GLY A 527 -14.43 -17.76 -49.78
CA GLY A 527 -14.14 -18.88 -50.68
C GLY A 527 -13.57 -20.11 -49.96
N PRO A 528 -13.85 -21.33 -50.43
CA PRO A 528 -15.15 -21.98 -50.22
C PRO A 528 -15.05 -23.34 -49.49
N PHE A 529 -16.21 -23.81 -49.05
CA PHE A 529 -16.51 -25.19 -48.65
C PHE A 529 -15.88 -26.25 -49.57
N LEU A 530 -15.25 -27.27 -48.97
CA LEU A 530 -15.28 -28.65 -49.48
C LEU A 530 -15.22 -29.63 -48.30
N SER A 531 -16.34 -30.33 -48.12
CA SER A 531 -16.56 -31.44 -47.21
C SER A 531 -15.98 -32.76 -47.74
N LYS A 532 -15.78 -33.70 -46.80
CA LYS A 532 -15.64 -35.17 -46.93
C LYS A 532 -14.20 -35.71 -46.88
N ASN A 533 -13.85 -36.30 -45.73
CA ASN A 533 -13.69 -37.76 -45.64
C ASN A 533 -13.45 -38.20 -44.19
N SER A 534 -14.47 -38.80 -43.60
CA SER A 534 -14.40 -39.63 -42.41
C SER A 534 -13.97 -41.05 -42.81
N ARG A 535 -12.94 -41.59 -42.17
CA ARG A 535 -12.72 -43.04 -42.04
C ARG A 535 -12.31 -43.37 -40.60
N PRO A 536 -12.88 -44.43 -40.00
CA PRO A 536 -12.70 -44.73 -38.59
C PRO A 536 -11.47 -45.61 -38.33
N PHE A 537 -10.79 -45.34 -37.21
CA PHE A 537 -9.75 -46.20 -36.64
C PHE A 537 -10.39 -47.46 -36.01
N LYS A 538 -9.98 -48.65 -36.47
CA LYS A 538 -10.20 -49.93 -35.79
C LYS A 538 -9.03 -50.21 -34.81
N PRO A 539 -9.27 -50.81 -33.63
CA PRO A 539 -8.21 -51.19 -32.71
C PRO A 539 -7.63 -52.57 -33.07
N LYS A 540 -6.29 -52.67 -33.10
CA LYS A 540 -5.58 -53.96 -33.12
C LYS A 540 -5.45 -54.49 -31.68
N LYS A 541 -6.18 -55.57 -31.39
CA LYS A 541 -5.70 -56.72 -30.61
C LYS A 541 -4.66 -57.45 -31.51
N LYS A 542 -3.64 -58.16 -31.05
CA LYS A 542 -3.55 -59.10 -29.93
C LYS A 542 -2.10 -59.62 -29.86
N ASP A 543 -1.80 -60.28 -28.74
CA ASP A 543 -0.77 -61.29 -28.48
C ASP A 543 0.69 -60.85 -28.30
#